data_AF-A0A842MH40-F1
#
_entry.id   AF-A0A842MH40-F1
#
_cell.length_a   1.000
_cell.length_b   1.000
_cell.length_c   1.000
_cell.angle_alpha   90.00
_cell.angle_beta   90.00
_cell.angle_gamma   90.00
#
_symmetry.space_group_name_H-M   'P 1'
#
loop_
_entity.id
_entity.type
_entity.pdbx_description
1 polymer ?
#
loop_
_entity_poly.entity_id
_entity_poly.type
_entity_poly.pdbx_seq_one_letter_code
_entity_poly.pdbx_strand_id
1 'polypeptide(L)'
;HVSTEDGSTGIRGLVTDLMRGRISGLPGREFLNCGPEMMMVKAAELESSVAPPSKIFCIVERYTKCGIGLCGSCALDGYRICVDGPVFRYSDLVGSRDFGRHKRRASGRLVGINE
;
A
#
# COMPACT_ATOMS: atom_id res chain seq x y z
N HIS A 1 9.36 15.13 -6.46
CA HIS A 1 10.48 15.25 -5.49
C HIS A 1 11.14 13.89 -5.32
N VAL A 2 12.39 13.84 -4.84
CA VAL A 2 13.15 12.59 -4.69
C VAL A 2 13.62 12.44 -3.25
N SER A 3 13.54 11.21 -2.73
CA SER A 3 14.08 10.79 -1.43
C SER A 3 14.93 9.54 -1.63
N THR A 4 16.11 9.50 -1.03
CA THR A 4 16.92 8.27 -0.93
C THR A 4 17.31 8.02 0.52
N GLU A 5 17.34 6.77 0.95
CA GLU A 5 17.64 6.43 2.36
C GLU A 5 19.05 6.86 2.78
N ASP A 6 20.01 6.80 1.85
CA ASP A 6 21.41 7.17 2.06
C ASP A 6 21.68 8.67 1.82
N GLY A 7 20.73 9.41 1.27
CA GLY A 7 20.91 10.83 0.91
C GLY A 7 21.80 11.06 -0.31
N SER A 8 22.14 10.02 -1.08
CA SER A 8 22.87 10.15 -2.34
C SER A 8 22.17 11.05 -3.36
N THR A 9 20.84 11.18 -3.29
CA THR A 9 20.07 12.12 -4.13
C THR A 9 18.82 12.62 -3.40
N GLY A 10 18.56 13.93 -3.46
CA GLY A 10 17.33 14.51 -2.91
C GLY A 10 17.33 14.58 -1.38
N ILE A 11 16.19 14.30 -0.76
CA ILE A 11 16.05 14.32 0.70
C ILE A 11 16.52 12.97 1.26
N ARG A 12 17.36 12.99 2.29
CA ARG A 12 17.74 11.78 3.00
C ARG A 12 16.58 11.25 3.83
N GLY A 13 16.19 9.99 3.62
CA GLY A 13 15.16 9.29 4.40
C GLY A 13 14.14 8.55 3.54
N LEU A 14 13.05 8.12 4.17
CA LEU A 14 11.95 7.44 3.49
C LEU A 14 11.07 8.46 2.74
N VAL A 15 10.35 7.97 1.73
CA VAL A 15 9.38 8.80 1.00
C VAL A 15 8.33 9.43 1.94
N THR A 16 7.96 8.74 3.02
CA THR A 16 7.01 9.24 4.02
C THR A 16 7.58 10.39 4.86
N ASP A 17 8.90 10.46 5.06
CA ASP A 17 9.55 11.60 5.71
C ASP A 17 9.48 12.85 4.82
N LEU A 18 9.73 12.67 3.52
CA LEU A 18 9.54 13.71 2.51
C LEU A 18 8.09 14.19 2.44
N MET A 19 7.12 13.28 2.56
CA MET A 19 5.69 13.61 2.54
C MET A 19 5.27 14.45 3.76
N ARG A 20 5.72 14.11 4.98
CA ARG A 20 5.35 14.86 6.20
C ARG A 20 5.61 16.36 6.08
N GLY A 21 6.71 16.76 5.46
CA GLY A 21 7.06 18.16 5.28
C GLY A 21 6.23 18.91 4.22
N ARG A 22 5.37 18.22 3.47
CA ARG A 22 4.72 18.77 2.26
C ARG A 22 3.22 18.49 2.16
N ILE A 23 2.72 17.49 2.88
CA ILE A 23 1.35 16.98 2.69
C ILE A 23 0.27 18.03 2.96
N SER A 24 0.51 18.96 3.89
CA SER A 24 -0.40 20.07 4.21
C SER A 24 -0.65 21.02 3.03
N GLY A 25 0.25 21.08 2.06
CA GLY A 25 0.08 21.87 0.83
C GLY A 25 -0.75 21.19 -0.25
N LEU A 26 -1.30 19.99 -0.01
CA LEU A 26 -2.03 19.18 -0.99
C LEU A 26 -3.47 18.83 -0.55
N PRO A 27 -4.27 19.77 0.00
CA PRO A 27 -5.62 19.45 0.48
C PRO A 27 -6.55 19.02 -0.65
N GLY A 28 -7.39 18.02 -0.39
CA GLY A 28 -8.47 17.58 -1.28
C GLY A 28 -8.03 16.86 -2.56
N ARG A 29 -6.72 16.61 -2.73
CA ARG A 29 -6.17 15.85 -3.87
C ARG A 29 -6.46 14.37 -3.76
N GLU A 30 -6.26 13.68 -4.87
CA GLU A 30 -6.20 12.22 -4.93
C GLU A 30 -4.76 11.76 -4.76
N PHE A 31 -4.59 10.66 -4.04
CA PHE A 31 -3.28 10.07 -3.75
C PHE A 31 -3.21 8.67 -4.34
N LEU A 32 -2.11 8.35 -5.01
CA LEU A 32 -1.87 7.05 -5.64
C LEU A 32 -0.57 6.48 -5.10
N ASN A 33 -0.68 5.40 -4.34
CA ASN A 33 0.43 4.75 -3.67
C ASN A 33 0.78 3.44 -4.36
N CYS A 34 2.05 3.28 -4.72
CA CYS A 34 2.63 2.04 -5.20
C CYS A 34 3.99 1.82 -4.54
N GLY A 35 4.28 0.57 -4.18
CA GLY A 35 5.54 0.21 -3.52
C GLY A 35 5.32 -0.74 -2.35
N PRO A 36 6.29 -0.86 -1.44
CA PRO A 36 6.19 -1.75 -0.28
C PRO A 36 4.91 -1.49 0.50
N GLU A 37 4.22 -2.55 0.89
CA GLU A 37 2.90 -2.43 1.53
C GLU A 37 2.94 -1.61 2.83
N MET A 38 4.01 -1.74 3.62
CA MET A 38 4.22 -0.92 4.82
C MET A 38 4.44 0.56 4.50
N MET A 39 5.06 0.89 3.35
CA MET A 39 5.15 2.26 2.88
C MET A 39 3.75 2.80 2.54
N MET A 40 2.92 2.01 1.84
CA MET A 40 1.56 2.43 1.50
C MET A 40 0.68 2.66 2.73
N VAL A 41 0.79 1.82 3.76
CA VAL A 41 0.09 2.02 5.05
C VAL A 41 0.46 3.38 5.66
N LYS A 42 1.76 3.68 5.72
CA LYS A 42 2.24 4.95 6.29
C LYS A 42 1.93 6.17 5.44
N ALA A 43 1.95 6.03 4.11
CA ALA A 43 1.52 7.07 3.20
C ALA A 43 0.03 7.38 3.40
N ALA A 44 -0.83 6.36 3.36
CA ALA A 44 -2.27 6.52 3.51
C ALA A 44 -2.68 7.09 4.88
N GLU A 45 -1.97 6.74 5.96
CA GLU A 45 -2.14 7.37 7.29
C GLU A 45 -1.87 8.88 7.22
N LEU A 46 -0.78 9.31 6.56
CA LEU A 46 -0.44 10.73 6.42
C LEU A 46 -1.42 11.46 5.50
N GLU A 47 -1.78 10.85 4.38
CA GLU A 47 -2.71 11.41 3.38
C GLU A 47 -4.11 11.60 3.93
N SER A 48 -4.53 10.72 4.85
CA SER A 48 -5.83 10.81 5.53
C SER A 48 -5.98 12.09 6.37
N SER A 49 -4.88 12.82 6.64
CA SER A 49 -4.94 14.15 7.27
C SER A 49 -5.39 15.27 6.34
N VAL A 50 -5.36 15.06 5.01
CA VAL A 50 -5.64 16.09 4.00
C VAL A 50 -6.62 15.65 2.90
N ALA A 51 -6.97 14.36 2.84
CA ALA A 51 -7.98 13.81 1.94
C ALA A 51 -8.79 12.69 2.61
N PRO A 52 -10.06 12.49 2.21
CA PRO A 52 -10.84 11.36 2.70
C PRO A 52 -10.26 10.03 2.18
N PRO A 53 -10.38 8.91 2.94
CA PRO A 53 -9.87 7.60 2.53
C PRO A 53 -10.36 7.09 1.17
N SER A 54 -11.51 7.58 0.69
CA SER A 54 -12.06 7.25 -0.64
C SER A 54 -11.29 7.89 -1.80
N LYS A 55 -10.42 8.86 -1.55
CA LYS A 55 -9.54 9.54 -2.52
C LYS A 55 -8.09 9.07 -2.46
N ILE A 56 -7.79 8.10 -1.59
CA ILE A 56 -6.47 7.51 -1.43
C ILE A 56 -6.52 6.12 -2.04
N PHE A 57 -5.65 5.85 -3.00
CA PHE A 57 -5.61 4.59 -3.75
C PHE A 57 -4.29 3.87 -3.47
N CYS A 58 -4.37 2.59 -3.15
CA CYS A 58 -3.22 1.73 -2.90
C CYS A 58 -3.19 0.61 -3.94
N ILE A 59 -2.07 0.47 -4.64
CA ILE A 59 -1.82 -0.60 -5.59
C ILE A 59 -1.19 -1.76 -4.81
N VAL A 60 -2.01 -2.70 -4.36
CA VAL A 60 -1.58 -3.80 -3.49
C VAL A 60 -1.01 -4.94 -4.32
N GLU A 61 0.22 -5.34 -4.00
CA GLU A 61 0.90 -6.46 -4.65
C GLU A 61 0.95 -7.67 -3.72
N ARG A 62 0.60 -8.85 -4.26
CA ARG A 62 0.72 -10.14 -3.56
C ARG A 62 1.26 -11.20 -4.51
N TYR A 63 1.82 -12.26 -3.93
CA TYR A 63 2.26 -13.41 -4.71
C TYR A 63 1.09 -14.02 -5.50
N THR A 64 1.16 -13.88 -6.83
CA THR A 64 0.13 -14.37 -7.74
C THR A 64 0.62 -15.64 -8.42
N LYS A 65 -0.09 -16.75 -8.18
CA LYS A 65 0.25 -18.04 -8.79
C LYS A 65 -0.57 -18.33 -10.06
N CYS A 66 -1.90 -18.25 -9.96
CA CYS A 66 -2.76 -18.61 -11.10
C CYS A 66 -3.09 -17.43 -12.03
N GLY A 67 -3.13 -16.19 -11.54
CA GLY A 67 -3.54 -15.02 -12.33
C GLY A 67 -5.03 -14.95 -12.73
N ILE A 68 -5.77 -16.05 -12.61
CA ILE A 68 -7.16 -16.18 -13.09
C ILE A 68 -8.21 -16.32 -11.98
N GLY A 69 -7.87 -15.95 -10.73
CA GLY A 69 -8.82 -15.99 -9.61
C GLY A 69 -9.10 -17.38 -9.00
N LEU A 70 -8.38 -18.45 -9.37
CA LEU A 70 -8.68 -19.80 -8.87
C LEU A 70 -8.02 -20.14 -7.52
N CYS A 71 -6.73 -19.83 -7.35
CA CYS A 71 -5.93 -20.44 -6.26
C CYS A 71 -5.92 -19.68 -4.92
N GLY A 72 -6.30 -18.41 -4.90
CA GLY A 72 -6.27 -17.59 -3.69
C GLY A 72 -4.87 -17.25 -3.12
N SER A 73 -3.77 -17.54 -3.84
CA SER A 73 -2.42 -17.15 -3.36
C SER A 73 -2.25 -15.64 -3.22
N CYS A 74 -2.98 -14.86 -4.03
CA CYS A 74 -3.01 -13.40 -3.97
C CYS A 74 -4.18 -12.86 -3.14
N ALA A 75 -4.70 -13.65 -2.19
CA ALA A 75 -5.84 -13.24 -1.37
C ALA A 75 -5.52 -12.04 -0.47
N LEU A 76 -6.51 -11.17 -0.31
CA LEU A 76 -6.51 -10.00 0.57
C LEU A 76 -7.94 -9.83 1.12
N ASP A 77 -8.19 -10.24 2.37
CA ASP A 77 -9.50 -10.09 3.04
C ASP A 77 -10.72 -10.52 2.21
N GLY A 78 -10.58 -11.63 1.47
CA GLY A 78 -11.63 -12.20 0.62
C GLY A 78 -11.56 -11.76 -0.83
N TYR A 79 -10.83 -10.69 -1.15
CA TYR A 79 -10.49 -10.32 -2.52
C TYR A 79 -9.35 -11.18 -3.06
N ARG A 80 -9.30 -11.37 -4.37
CA ARG A 80 -8.18 -11.96 -5.09
C ARG A 80 -7.58 -10.87 -5.97
N ILE A 81 -6.39 -10.40 -5.60
CA ILE A 81 -5.77 -9.24 -6.27
C ILE A 81 -5.68 -9.40 -7.79
N CYS A 82 -5.45 -10.61 -8.30
CA CYS A 82 -5.35 -10.86 -9.74
C CYS A 82 -6.63 -10.62 -10.55
N VAL A 83 -7.81 -10.56 -9.92
CA VAL A 83 -9.10 -10.39 -10.63
C VAL A 83 -9.99 -9.32 -9.98
N ASP A 84 -9.89 -9.12 -8.68
CA ASP A 84 -10.67 -8.14 -7.91
C ASP A 84 -9.86 -6.85 -7.63
N GLY A 85 -8.53 -6.88 -7.82
CA GLY A 85 -7.61 -5.76 -7.60
C GLY A 85 -6.95 -5.28 -8.90
N PRO A 86 -5.71 -4.73 -8.86
CA PRO A 86 -4.83 -4.51 -7.69
C PRO A 86 -5.03 -3.16 -7.01
N VAL A 87 -5.87 -2.29 -7.56
CA VAL A 87 -6.10 -0.94 -7.06
C VAL A 87 -7.27 -0.94 -6.08
N PHE A 88 -6.99 -0.60 -4.83
CA PHE A 88 -8.01 -0.49 -3.79
C PHE A 88 -8.05 0.94 -3.26
N ARG A 89 -9.24 1.44 -2.90
CA ARG A 89 -9.31 2.66 -2.11
C ARG A 89 -8.91 2.35 -0.68
N TYR A 90 -8.30 3.30 0.01
CA TYR A 90 -7.92 3.11 1.39
C TYR A 90 -9.15 2.87 2.28
N SER A 91 -10.31 3.46 1.93
CA SER A 91 -11.59 3.15 2.57
C SER A 91 -11.95 1.66 2.57
N ASP A 92 -11.53 0.92 1.54
CA ASP A 92 -11.80 -0.52 1.39
C ASP A 92 -10.78 -1.36 2.21
N LEU A 93 -9.67 -0.75 2.61
CA LEU A 93 -8.56 -1.37 3.35
C LEU A 93 -8.55 -1.00 4.84
N VAL A 94 -9.29 0.01 5.28
CA VAL A 94 -9.40 0.37 6.70
C VAL A 94 -9.98 -0.83 7.47
N GLY A 95 -9.28 -1.25 8.53
CA GLY A 95 -9.71 -2.40 9.35
C GLY A 95 -9.38 -3.77 8.74
N SER A 96 -8.72 -3.80 7.58
CA SER A 96 -8.20 -5.03 6.95
C SER A 96 -7.36 -5.86 7.93
N ARG A 97 -7.52 -7.19 7.87
CA ARG A 97 -6.73 -8.17 8.64
C ARG A 97 -5.45 -8.58 7.92
N ASP A 98 -5.40 -8.38 6.60
CA ASP A 98 -4.27 -8.76 5.75
C ASP A 98 -3.40 -7.55 5.37
N PHE A 99 -3.96 -6.49 4.79
CA PHE A 99 -3.24 -5.26 4.42
C PHE A 99 -2.42 -4.68 5.58
N GLY A 100 -1.11 -4.53 5.36
CA GLY A 100 -0.15 -4.05 6.34
C GLY A 100 0.17 -5.03 7.47
N ARG A 101 -0.34 -6.26 7.42
CA ARG A 101 -0.26 -7.22 8.54
C ARG A 101 0.24 -8.58 8.10
N HIS A 102 -0.40 -9.18 7.10
CA HIS A 102 -0.14 -10.56 6.67
C HIS A 102 -0.10 -10.67 5.14
N LYS A 103 0.63 -11.67 4.66
CA LYS A 103 0.67 -12.06 3.24
C LYS A 103 0.84 -13.56 3.11
N ARG A 104 0.53 -14.12 1.93
CA ARG A 104 0.87 -15.51 1.61
C ARG A 104 2.18 -15.57 0.85
N ARG A 105 3.07 -16.48 1.24
CA ARG A 105 4.28 -16.81 0.46
C ARG A 105 3.93 -17.69 -0.74
N ALA A 106 4.92 -17.99 -1.58
CA ALA A 106 4.79 -18.91 -2.70
C ALA A 106 4.26 -20.31 -2.31
N SER A 107 4.57 -20.77 -1.09
CA SER A 107 4.04 -22.02 -0.53
C SER A 107 2.56 -21.96 -0.12
N GLY A 108 1.94 -20.78 -0.12
CA GLY A 108 0.58 -20.55 0.38
C GLY A 108 0.50 -20.27 1.90
N ARG A 109 1.60 -20.44 2.63
CA ARG A 109 1.69 -20.14 4.07
C ARG A 109 1.42 -18.66 4.33
N LEU A 110 0.52 -18.37 5.26
CA LEU A 110 0.28 -17.02 5.76
C LEU A 110 1.41 -16.62 6.71
N VAL A 111 2.03 -15.47 6.47
CA VAL A 111 3.16 -14.92 7.21
C VAL A 111 2.94 -13.45 7.50
N GLY A 112 3.72 -12.87 8.42
CA GLY A 112 3.71 -11.43 8.65
C GLY A 112 4.15 -10.64 7.41
N ILE A 113 3.70 -9.39 7.27
CA ILE A 113 3.99 -8.57 6.07
C ILE A 113 5.50 -8.35 5.85
N ASN A 114 6.27 -8.28 6.93
CA ASN A 114 7.72 -8.09 6.93
C ASN A 114 8.52 -9.40 7.01
N GLU A 115 7.83 -10.55 7.02
CA GLU A 115 8.44 -11.88 6.94
C GLU A 115 8.55 -12.32 5.46
#